data_AF-A0A9Q2S0Q9-F1
#
_entry.id   AF-A0A9Q2S0Q9-F1
#
_cell.length_a   1.000
_cell.length_b   1.000
_cell.length_c   1.000
_cell.angle_alpha   90.00
_cell.angle_beta   90.00
_cell.angle_gamma   90.00
#
_symmetry.space_group_name_H-M   'P 1'
#
loop_
_entity.id
_entity.type
_entity.pdbx_description
1 polymer ?
#
loop_
_entity_poly.entity_id
_entity_poly.type
_entity_poly.pdbx_seq_one_letter_code
_entity_poly.pdbx_strand_id
1 'polypeptide(L)'
;MDYSQLVDQYLETGGTVTTLPDGSADGHVPPQRETPRAKARRQRVRAMVEQKHSAREIARALDVSLPTVYQDLKALGAKIAKAPRRDKAVDQRDARVARAREELRDRRRFKVTPVPMGEYGVLADHAQEGTIFEGKRQTPSAADRVLTDGKSNSKIGGDVLVGPLKGARIFTLTLEERATCPRSCRHWQGCYGNAMPWSTRWAHGDDLMESLVWEVADLCRSFETVLIRLHILGDFWSLDYVEFWFDMLMKHDNLHVFGFTAWQPTTDIGMAISTGRDQFGLRFAIRHSDTTGRWGTFTLPEGPAPYPLRETHVGDALICPEQRDAINDSGKGTHCGSCGACWQGDRPIVFIIHGKKLT
;
A
#
# COMPACT_ATOMS: atom_id res chain seq x y z
N MET A 1 -35.73 -1.40 10.03
CA MET A 1 -34.95 -1.87 11.19
C MET A 1 -33.62 -1.16 11.10
N ASP A 2 -33.37 -0.24 12.03
CA ASP A 2 -32.36 0.83 11.97
C ASP A 2 -31.10 0.43 12.75
N TYR A 3 -29.93 0.73 12.19
CA TYR A 3 -28.61 0.34 12.71
C TYR A 3 -28.28 1.04 14.04
N SER A 4 -28.98 2.14 14.36
CA SER A 4 -28.90 2.82 15.67
C SER A 4 -29.51 1.98 16.81
N GLN A 5 -30.55 1.20 16.52
CA GLN A 5 -31.25 0.37 17.53
C GLN A 5 -30.51 -0.94 17.87
N LEU A 6 -29.55 -1.34 17.04
CA LEU A 6 -28.69 -2.52 17.25
C LEU A 6 -27.51 -2.25 18.18
N VAL A 7 -27.11 -0.98 18.35
CA VAL A 7 -25.98 -0.58 19.21
C VAL A 7 -26.42 -0.39 20.66
N ASP A 8 -27.63 0.13 20.89
CA ASP A 8 -28.16 0.35 22.24
C ASP A 8 -28.51 -0.97 22.95
N GLN A 9 -28.94 -2.00 22.22
CA GLN A 9 -29.23 -3.31 22.79
C GLN A 9 -27.96 -4.06 23.25
N TYR A 10 -26.78 -3.71 22.72
CA TYR A 10 -25.50 -4.33 23.07
C TYR A 10 -24.85 -3.70 24.32
N LEU A 11 -25.28 -2.50 24.73
CA LEU A 11 -24.73 -1.78 25.89
C LEU A 11 -25.57 -1.95 27.16
N GLU A 12 -26.80 -2.44 27.07
CA GLU A 12 -27.69 -2.62 28.23
C GLU A 12 -27.72 -4.03 28.83
N THR A 13 -27.28 -5.08 28.11
CA THR A 13 -27.24 -6.45 28.63
C THR A 13 -25.80 -6.94 28.83
N GLY A 14 -25.21 -6.60 29.98
CA GLY A 14 -23.87 -7.06 30.36
C GLY A 14 -23.73 -8.59 30.32
N GLY A 15 -23.03 -9.10 29.30
CA GLY A 15 -22.79 -10.53 29.09
C GLY A 15 -21.66 -11.07 29.97
N THR A 16 -22.02 -11.68 31.09
CA THR A 16 -21.18 -12.57 31.90
C THR A 16 -20.99 -13.93 31.24
N VAL A 17 -19.75 -14.40 31.16
CA VAL A 17 -19.42 -15.80 30.82
C VAL A 17 -19.67 -16.68 32.04
N THR A 18 -20.65 -17.57 31.97
CA THR A 18 -20.97 -18.59 32.98
C THR A 18 -20.22 -19.88 32.66
N THR A 19 -19.39 -20.37 33.59
CA THR A 19 -18.78 -21.70 33.56
C THR A 19 -19.64 -22.73 34.30
N LEU A 20 -19.70 -23.95 33.77
CA LEU A 20 -20.35 -25.17 34.29
C LEU A 20 -19.61 -25.76 35.54
N PRO A 21 -20.22 -26.71 36.28
CA PRO A 21 -20.22 -26.75 37.74
C PRO A 21 -18.97 -27.41 38.35
N ASP A 22 -18.49 -26.80 39.42
CA ASP A 22 -17.49 -27.33 40.33
C ASP A 22 -18.13 -28.32 41.31
N GLY A 23 -17.68 -29.56 41.19
CA GLY A 23 -17.85 -30.55 42.24
C GLY A 23 -17.19 -30.06 43.53
N SER A 24 -17.95 -30.17 44.62
CA SER A 24 -17.53 -29.99 46.01
C SER A 24 -16.14 -30.56 46.31
N ALA A 25 -15.24 -29.70 46.78
CA ALA A 25 -14.33 -30.02 47.86
C ALA A 25 -13.86 -28.69 48.48
N ASP A 26 -14.39 -28.36 49.65
CA ASP A 26 -13.82 -27.37 50.55
C ASP A 26 -12.38 -27.78 50.91
N GLY A 27 -11.44 -27.38 50.07
CA GLY A 27 -10.01 -27.41 50.36
C GLY A 27 -9.64 -26.14 51.11
N HIS A 28 -10.09 -26.02 52.37
CA HIS A 28 -9.48 -25.06 53.29
C HIS A 28 -8.00 -25.43 53.44
N VAL A 29 -7.13 -24.85 52.61
CA VAL A 29 -5.68 -24.94 52.78
C VAL A 29 -5.35 -24.10 54.02
N PRO A 30 -4.93 -24.71 55.14
CA PRO A 30 -4.57 -23.94 56.32
C PRO A 30 -3.42 -22.99 55.96
N PRO A 31 -3.27 -21.83 56.63
CA PRO A 31 -2.11 -20.98 56.44
C PRO A 31 -0.85 -21.83 56.63
N GLN A 32 -0.10 -22.05 55.55
CA GLN A 32 1.13 -22.83 55.62
C GLN A 32 2.05 -22.13 56.62
N ARG A 33 2.35 -22.80 57.74
CA ARG A 33 3.33 -22.34 58.71
C ARG A 33 4.62 -22.03 57.96
N GLU A 34 5.09 -20.79 58.05
CA GLU A 34 6.32 -20.34 57.38
C GLU A 34 7.47 -21.27 57.81
N THR A 35 8.03 -22.01 56.85
CA THR A 35 9.14 -22.92 57.17
C THR A 35 10.39 -22.10 57.51
N PRO A 36 11.28 -22.58 58.40
CA PRO A 36 12.54 -21.90 58.69
C PRO A 36 13.36 -21.56 57.44
N ARG A 37 13.29 -22.43 56.42
CA ARG A 37 13.92 -22.23 55.10
C ARG A 37 13.30 -21.07 54.31
N ALA A 38 11.97 -20.94 54.31
CA ALA A 38 11.29 -19.82 53.66
C ALA A 38 11.59 -18.48 54.36
N LYS A 39 11.62 -18.48 55.70
CA LYS A 39 11.99 -17.31 56.50
C LYS A 39 13.42 -16.83 56.23
N ALA A 40 14.38 -17.76 56.20
CA ALA A 40 15.78 -17.47 55.86
C ALA A 40 15.95 -16.95 54.42
N ARG A 41 15.21 -17.53 53.45
CA ARG A 41 15.21 -17.05 52.06
C ARG A 41 14.67 -15.63 51.96
N ARG A 42 13.57 -15.32 52.64
CA ARG A 42 12.96 -13.97 52.66
C ARG A 42 13.88 -12.92 53.28
N GLN A 43 14.65 -13.26 54.32
CA GLN A 43 15.67 -12.36 54.86
C GLN A 43 16.77 -12.05 53.83
N ARG A 44 17.22 -13.05 53.05
CA ARG A 44 18.18 -12.85 51.97
C ARG A 44 17.59 -12.03 50.81
N VAL A 45 16.33 -12.26 50.45
CA VAL A 45 15.60 -11.45 49.46
C VAL A 45 15.54 -9.99 49.92
N ARG A 46 15.19 -9.71 51.19
CA ARG A 46 15.16 -8.34 51.75
C ARG A 46 16.52 -7.65 51.62
N ALA A 47 17.60 -8.31 52.04
CA ALA A 47 18.96 -7.76 51.93
C ALA A 47 19.37 -7.45 50.48
N MET A 48 19.01 -8.31 49.53
CA MET A 48 19.30 -8.07 48.12
C MET A 48 18.46 -6.94 47.50
N VAL A 49 17.22 -6.76 47.97
CA VAL A 49 16.37 -5.61 47.58
C VAL A 49 16.94 -4.30 48.11
N GLU A 50 17.44 -4.26 49.34
CA GLU A 50 18.13 -3.09 49.90
C GLU A 50 19.39 -2.72 49.10
N GLN A 51 20.07 -3.73 48.56
CA GLN A 51 21.21 -3.58 47.64
C GLN A 51 20.79 -3.30 46.18
N LYS A 52 19.50 -3.02 45.92
CA LYS A 52 18.93 -2.68 44.60
C LYS A 52 19.09 -3.76 43.51
N HIS A 53 19.21 -5.03 43.89
CA HIS A 53 19.21 -6.12 42.91
C HIS A 53 17.84 -6.28 42.24
N SER A 54 17.85 -6.61 40.95
CA SER A 54 16.65 -6.95 40.19
C SER A 54 16.10 -8.34 40.59
N ALA A 55 14.81 -8.57 40.32
CA ALA A 55 14.18 -9.87 40.59
C ALA A 55 14.90 -11.06 39.91
N ARG A 56 15.55 -10.83 38.76
CA ARG A 56 16.34 -11.85 38.04
C ARG A 56 17.67 -12.15 38.72
N GLU A 57 18.34 -11.13 39.25
CA GLU A 57 19.59 -11.32 40.00
C GLU A 57 19.34 -12.04 41.32
N ILE A 58 18.25 -11.70 42.00
CA ILE A 58 17.82 -12.40 43.22
C ILE A 58 17.50 -13.87 42.93
N ALA A 59 16.75 -14.15 41.86
CA ALA A 59 16.43 -15.52 41.45
C ALA A 59 17.70 -16.36 41.18
N ARG A 60 18.68 -15.77 40.48
CA ARG A 60 19.95 -16.43 40.17
C ARG A 60 20.82 -16.62 41.42
N ALA A 61 20.93 -15.63 42.29
CA ALA A 61 21.79 -15.68 43.47
C ALA A 61 21.26 -16.62 44.57
N LEU A 62 19.94 -16.81 44.61
CA LEU A 62 19.28 -17.68 45.58
C LEU A 62 18.92 -19.06 45.01
N ASP A 63 19.22 -19.31 43.74
CA ASP A 63 18.88 -20.53 42.99
C ASP A 63 17.40 -20.91 43.12
N VAL A 64 16.53 -19.94 42.84
CA VAL A 64 15.06 -20.11 42.90
C VAL A 64 14.38 -19.53 41.67
N SER A 65 13.16 -19.98 41.42
CA SER A 65 12.36 -19.48 40.29
C SER A 65 11.98 -18.00 40.45
N LEU A 66 11.80 -17.29 39.33
CA LEU A 66 11.32 -15.90 39.32
C LEU A 66 9.95 -15.75 40.04
N PRO A 67 8.97 -16.67 39.87
CA PRO A 67 7.73 -16.65 40.64
C PRO A 67 7.94 -16.74 42.16
N THR A 68 8.89 -17.57 42.63
CA THR A 68 9.23 -17.68 44.07
C THR A 68 9.71 -16.34 44.64
N VAL A 69 10.52 -15.60 43.88
CA VAL A 69 10.99 -14.26 44.26
C VAL A 69 9.81 -13.29 44.38
N TYR A 70 8.87 -13.30 43.43
CA TYR A 70 7.69 -12.42 43.52
C TYR A 70 6.76 -12.77 44.68
N GLN A 71 6.62 -14.05 45.03
CA GLN A 71 5.87 -14.48 46.21
C GLN A 71 6.55 -14.00 47.51
N ASP A 72 7.87 -14.08 47.60
CA ASP A 72 8.63 -13.59 48.76
C ASP A 72 8.58 -12.06 48.86
N LEU A 73 8.65 -11.33 47.74
CA LEU A 73 8.45 -9.87 47.71
C LEU A 73 7.06 -9.47 48.20
N LYS A 74 6.01 -10.21 47.77
CA LYS A 74 4.64 -10.02 48.23
C LYS A 74 4.50 -10.26 49.74
N ALA A 75 5.13 -11.31 50.27
CA ALA A 75 5.13 -11.61 51.70
C ALA A 75 5.92 -10.58 52.53
N LEU A 76 6.95 -9.95 51.94
CA LEU A 76 7.77 -8.93 52.58
C LEU A 76 7.22 -7.50 52.45
N GLY A 77 6.16 -7.29 51.66
CA GLY A 77 5.67 -5.95 51.31
C GLY A 77 6.66 -5.12 50.48
N ALA A 78 7.67 -5.75 49.87
CA ALA A 78 8.75 -5.09 49.15
C ALA A 78 8.43 -4.94 47.66
N LYS A 79 8.81 -3.80 47.06
CA LYS A 79 8.66 -3.54 45.62
C LYS A 79 10.04 -3.38 44.98
N ILE A 80 10.28 -4.09 43.88
CA ILE A 80 11.44 -3.87 43.00
C ILE A 80 10.97 -3.04 41.81
N ALA A 81 11.79 -2.06 41.38
CA ALA A 81 11.52 -1.29 40.18
C ALA A 81 11.39 -2.23 38.96
N LYS A 82 10.25 -2.17 38.27
CA LYS A 82 10.09 -2.89 37.01
C LYS A 82 11.03 -2.26 35.98
N ALA A 83 11.90 -3.07 35.37
CA ALA A 83 12.63 -2.61 34.19
C ALA A 83 11.61 -2.13 33.14
N PRO A 84 11.85 -1.00 32.46
CA PRO A 84 10.96 -0.55 31.40
C PRO A 84 10.83 -1.67 30.37
N ARG A 85 9.58 -2.01 30.03
CA ARG A 85 9.27 -2.96 28.96
C ARG A 85 9.65 -2.27 27.65
N ARG A 86 10.91 -2.41 27.24
CA ARG A 86 11.38 -1.92 25.94
C ARG A 86 10.81 -2.85 24.88
N ASP A 87 9.90 -2.31 24.09
CA ASP A 87 9.15 -3.08 23.11
C ASP A 87 10.07 -3.42 21.93
N LYS A 88 10.41 -4.70 21.81
CA LYS A 88 11.27 -5.22 20.75
C LYS A 88 10.70 -4.93 19.36
N ALA A 89 9.37 -4.76 19.24
CA ALA A 89 8.72 -4.36 18.00
C ALA A 89 8.98 -2.89 17.67
N VAL A 90 9.06 -2.02 18.67
CA VAL A 90 9.43 -0.60 18.50
C VAL A 90 10.90 -0.47 18.13
N ASP A 91 11.80 -1.18 18.82
CA ASP A 91 13.23 -1.16 18.47
C ASP A 91 13.48 -1.73 17.04
N GLN A 92 12.72 -2.76 16.63
CA GLN A 92 12.77 -3.28 15.25
C GLN A 92 12.19 -2.32 14.22
N ARG A 93 11.09 -1.62 14.55
CA ARG A 93 10.51 -0.57 13.71
C ARG A 93 11.47 0.59 13.55
N ASP A 94 12.06 1.07 14.63
CA ASP A 94 13.00 2.19 14.63
C ASP A 94 14.30 1.82 13.89
N ALA A 95 14.78 0.58 14.02
CA ALA A 95 15.93 0.08 13.25
C ALA A 95 15.60 -0.09 11.75
N ARG A 96 14.35 -0.44 11.41
CA ARG A 96 13.87 -0.53 10.03
C ARG A 96 13.69 0.85 9.40
N VAL A 97 13.14 1.80 10.15
CA VAL A 97 13.03 3.23 9.76
C VAL A 97 14.41 3.86 9.63
N ALA A 98 15.35 3.53 10.52
CA ALA A 98 16.74 3.99 10.43
C ALA A 98 17.50 3.40 9.23
N ARG A 99 17.18 2.16 8.80
CA ARG A 99 17.68 1.59 7.54
C ARG A 99 16.98 2.16 6.30
N ALA A 100 15.72 2.55 6.44
CA ALA A 100 14.94 3.19 5.37
C ALA A 100 15.37 4.65 5.11
N ARG A 101 16.09 5.27 6.06
CA ARG A 101 16.92 6.47 5.82
C ARG A 101 18.18 6.17 4.97
N GLU A 102 18.10 5.23 4.04
CA GLU A 102 18.90 5.30 2.81
C GLU A 102 18.63 6.68 2.20
N GLU A 103 19.67 7.43 1.84
CA GLU A 103 19.49 8.67 1.10
C GLU A 103 18.52 8.42 -0.07
N LEU A 104 17.43 9.19 -0.11
CA LEU A 104 16.43 9.14 -1.17
C LEU A 104 17.13 9.35 -2.51
N ARG A 105 17.38 8.24 -3.21
CA ARG A 105 18.07 8.18 -4.48
C ARG A 105 17.20 7.50 -5.51
N ASP A 106 17.39 7.87 -6.77
CA ASP A 106 16.75 7.17 -7.88
C ASP A 106 17.22 5.70 -7.92
N ARG A 107 16.34 4.79 -7.47
CA ARG A 107 16.60 3.34 -7.43
C ARG A 107 16.29 2.62 -8.74
N ARG A 108 15.94 3.33 -9.82
CA ARG A 108 15.60 2.69 -11.11
C ARG A 108 16.70 1.72 -11.56
N ARG A 109 16.29 0.50 -11.91
CA ARG A 109 17.15 -0.49 -12.56
C ARG A 109 17.50 -0.07 -13.98
N PHE A 110 16.56 0.59 -14.66
CA PHE A 110 16.70 1.08 -16.03
C PHE A 110 16.53 2.60 -16.04
N LYS A 111 17.59 3.34 -16.42
CA LYS A 111 17.58 4.81 -16.44
C LYS A 111 17.16 5.40 -17.78
N VAL A 112 17.28 4.60 -18.84
CA VAL A 112 16.91 4.97 -20.20
C VAL A 112 15.99 3.88 -20.73
N THR A 113 14.88 4.29 -21.33
CA THR A 113 14.11 3.43 -22.20
C THR A 113 13.80 4.28 -23.43
N PRO A 114 14.04 3.76 -24.64
CA PRO A 114 13.64 4.46 -25.84
C PRO A 114 12.17 4.84 -25.69
N VAL A 115 11.84 6.11 -25.91
CA VAL A 115 10.44 6.48 -26.15
C VAL A 115 10.02 5.63 -27.34
N PRO A 116 8.91 4.89 -27.28
CA PRO A 116 8.41 4.17 -28.44
C PRO A 116 8.03 5.20 -29.51
N MET A 117 8.99 5.58 -30.34
CA MET A 117 8.82 6.45 -31.50
C MET A 117 8.46 5.52 -32.65
N GLY A 118 7.16 5.24 -32.85
CA GLY A 118 6.77 4.30 -33.90
C GLY A 118 5.29 3.97 -33.95
N GLU A 119 4.89 3.42 -35.08
CA GLU A 119 3.55 2.92 -35.34
C GLU A 119 3.19 1.77 -34.39
N TYR A 120 1.89 1.58 -34.14
CA TYR A 120 1.43 0.39 -33.45
C TYR A 120 1.81 -0.83 -34.29
N GLY A 121 2.71 -1.67 -33.77
CA GLY A 121 3.13 -2.90 -34.47
C GLY A 121 1.99 -3.88 -34.70
N VAL A 122 0.93 -3.82 -33.87
CA VAL A 122 -0.28 -4.64 -33.96
C VAL A 122 -1.49 -3.82 -33.50
N LEU A 123 -2.59 -3.88 -34.26
CA LEU A 123 -3.90 -3.35 -33.87
C LEU A 123 -4.86 -4.50 -33.57
N ALA A 124 -5.71 -4.31 -32.57
CA ALA A 124 -6.73 -5.28 -32.21
C ALA A 124 -7.92 -5.23 -33.13
N ASP A 125 -8.51 -6.41 -33.35
CA ASP A 125 -9.91 -6.48 -33.71
C ASP A 125 -10.73 -5.79 -32.60
N HIS A 126 -11.72 -5.00 -33.01
CA HIS A 126 -12.65 -4.37 -32.09
C HIS A 126 -13.42 -5.41 -31.26
N ALA A 127 -13.64 -6.60 -31.80
CA ALA A 127 -14.29 -7.71 -31.11
C ALA A 127 -13.40 -8.39 -30.06
N GLN A 128 -12.08 -8.20 -30.10
CA GLN A 128 -11.15 -8.87 -29.19
C GLN A 128 -11.38 -8.45 -27.73
N GLU A 129 -11.54 -9.42 -26.82
CA GLU A 129 -11.95 -9.16 -25.43
C GLU A 129 -10.80 -9.30 -24.41
N GLY A 130 -9.63 -9.79 -24.84
CA GLY A 130 -8.49 -10.04 -23.96
C GLY A 130 -7.16 -9.62 -24.58
N THR A 131 -6.07 -9.99 -23.93
CA THR A 131 -4.71 -9.72 -24.44
C THR A 131 -4.36 -10.59 -25.66
N ILE A 132 -3.56 -10.08 -26.60
CA ILE A 132 -2.90 -10.94 -27.61
C ILE A 132 -1.74 -11.74 -27.02
N PHE A 133 -1.26 -11.36 -25.84
CA PHE A 133 -0.11 -12.00 -25.18
C PHE A 133 -0.60 -13.03 -24.16
N GLU A 134 -1.36 -14.02 -24.61
CA GLU A 134 -1.99 -15.03 -23.74
C GLU A 134 -0.97 -15.74 -22.83
N GLY A 135 0.23 -16.04 -23.34
CA GLY A 135 1.31 -16.64 -22.54
C GLY A 135 1.90 -15.73 -21.44
N LYS A 136 1.43 -14.49 -21.33
CA LYS A 136 1.75 -13.55 -20.25
C LYS A 136 0.57 -13.25 -19.34
N ARG A 137 -0.61 -13.77 -19.67
CA ARG A 137 -1.76 -13.76 -18.78
C ARG A 137 -1.51 -14.77 -17.65
N GLN A 138 -1.72 -14.33 -16.42
CA GLN A 138 -1.58 -15.18 -15.23
C GLN A 138 -2.79 -14.98 -14.32
N THR A 139 -3.35 -16.07 -13.82
CA THR A 139 -4.30 -16.03 -12.71
C THR A 139 -3.50 -15.97 -11.41
N PRO A 140 -3.71 -14.96 -10.56
CA PRO A 140 -3.05 -14.90 -9.27
C PRO A 140 -3.40 -16.11 -8.40
N SER A 141 -2.47 -16.50 -7.55
CA SER A 141 -2.75 -17.34 -6.39
C SER A 141 -2.47 -16.55 -5.11
N ALA A 142 -3.00 -17.02 -3.98
CA ALA A 142 -2.83 -16.36 -2.68
C ALA A 142 -1.36 -16.16 -2.24
N ALA A 143 -0.40 -16.88 -2.86
CA ALA A 143 1.03 -16.74 -2.59
C ALA A 143 1.74 -15.73 -3.52
N ASP A 144 1.09 -15.29 -4.58
CA ASP A 144 1.70 -14.44 -5.59
C ASP A 144 1.78 -12.98 -5.15
N ARG A 145 2.92 -12.36 -5.48
CA ARG A 145 3.10 -10.90 -5.40
C ARG A 145 2.72 -10.30 -6.74
N VAL A 146 1.55 -9.68 -6.78
CA VAL A 146 0.96 -9.10 -8.00
C VAL A 146 1.44 -7.67 -8.24
N LEU A 147 1.90 -6.99 -7.19
CA LEU A 147 2.48 -5.64 -7.26
C LEU A 147 3.97 -5.68 -7.59
N THR A 148 4.35 -4.96 -8.65
CA THR A 148 5.75 -4.84 -9.06
C THR A 148 6.38 -3.57 -8.50
N ASP A 149 7.60 -3.66 -7.94
CA ASP A 149 8.39 -2.48 -7.50
C ASP A 149 8.65 -1.56 -8.70
N GLY A 150 8.28 -0.28 -8.56
CA GLY A 150 8.40 0.74 -9.61
C GLY A 150 9.83 0.94 -10.10
N LYS A 151 10.85 0.52 -9.34
CA LYS A 151 12.26 0.54 -9.78
C LYS A 151 12.51 -0.27 -11.06
N SER A 152 11.66 -1.25 -11.36
CA SER A 152 11.75 -2.08 -12.56
C SER A 152 11.19 -1.37 -13.80
N ASN A 153 10.57 -0.21 -13.65
CA ASN A 153 10.01 0.58 -14.73
C ASN A 153 10.69 1.96 -14.81
N SER A 154 11.36 2.22 -15.92
CA SER A 154 12.13 3.45 -16.17
C SER A 154 11.30 4.73 -16.10
N LYS A 155 10.03 4.66 -16.53
CA LYS A 155 9.09 5.78 -16.52
C LYS A 155 8.53 6.05 -15.12
N ILE A 156 8.44 5.04 -14.26
CA ILE A 156 7.83 5.19 -12.94
C ILE A 156 8.85 5.61 -11.89
N GLY A 157 9.92 4.82 -11.76
CA GLY A 157 10.87 4.96 -10.67
C GLY A 157 10.42 4.32 -9.37
N GLY A 158 11.39 3.99 -8.53
CA GLY A 158 11.12 3.23 -7.30
C GLY A 158 10.62 4.08 -6.14
N ASP A 159 10.91 5.37 -6.11
CA ASP A 159 10.58 6.26 -5.00
C ASP A 159 10.12 7.61 -5.51
N VAL A 160 9.28 8.26 -4.70
CA VAL A 160 8.91 9.65 -4.90
C VAL A 160 10.00 10.55 -4.33
N LEU A 161 10.57 11.41 -5.19
CA LEU A 161 11.69 12.29 -4.85
C LEU A 161 11.24 13.73 -4.57
N VAL A 162 9.98 14.06 -4.90
CA VAL A 162 9.44 15.42 -4.88
C VAL A 162 8.02 15.49 -4.30
N GLY A 163 7.65 16.68 -3.81
CA GLY A 163 6.30 16.98 -3.36
C GLY A 163 5.89 16.32 -2.04
N PRO A 164 4.60 16.31 -1.71
CA PRO A 164 4.09 15.88 -0.41
C PRO A 164 4.32 14.40 -0.10
N LEU A 165 4.42 13.55 -1.12
CA LEU A 165 4.67 12.11 -0.98
C LEU A 165 6.15 11.75 -1.05
N LYS A 166 7.07 12.71 -0.94
CA LYS A 166 8.51 12.45 -0.98
C LYS A 166 8.91 11.38 0.06
N GLY A 167 9.59 10.33 -0.39
CA GLY A 167 9.89 9.16 0.43
C GLY A 167 9.00 7.95 0.17
N ALA A 168 7.84 8.14 -0.48
CA ALA A 168 6.93 7.05 -0.76
C ALA A 168 7.53 6.03 -1.72
N ARG A 169 7.34 4.75 -1.39
CA ARG A 169 7.76 3.60 -2.21
C ARG A 169 6.71 3.36 -3.29
N ILE A 170 7.12 3.37 -4.56
CA ILE A 170 6.21 3.23 -5.69
C ILE A 170 6.10 1.77 -6.12
N PHE A 171 4.87 1.28 -6.26
CA PHE A 171 4.53 -0.01 -6.85
C PHE A 171 3.58 0.17 -8.03
N THR A 172 3.49 -0.83 -8.88
CA THR A 172 2.64 -0.81 -10.07
C THR A 172 1.82 -2.08 -10.18
N LEU A 173 0.54 -1.94 -10.52
CA LEU A 173 -0.33 -3.06 -10.87
C LEU A 173 -0.58 -3.08 -12.38
N THR A 174 -0.43 -4.24 -12.99
CA THR A 174 -0.71 -4.48 -14.42
C THR A 174 -1.79 -5.53 -14.52
N LEU A 175 -2.95 -5.15 -15.04
CA LEU A 175 -4.05 -6.06 -15.31
C LEU A 175 -4.05 -6.47 -16.78
N GLU A 176 -4.83 -7.49 -17.09
CA GLU A 176 -5.17 -7.82 -18.47
C GLU A 176 -5.97 -6.69 -19.12
N GLU A 177 -5.40 -6.10 -20.18
CA GLU A 177 -6.09 -5.12 -21.02
C GLU A 177 -7.30 -5.74 -21.74
N ARG A 178 -8.30 -4.91 -22.05
CA ARG A 178 -9.61 -5.27 -22.66
C ARG A 178 -10.51 -6.12 -21.79
N ALA A 179 -9.97 -7.13 -21.10
CA ALA A 179 -10.75 -7.95 -20.18
C ALA A 179 -11.28 -7.11 -19.00
N THR A 180 -10.58 -6.02 -18.67
CA THR A 180 -10.91 -5.12 -17.56
C THR A 180 -11.30 -3.71 -18.00
N CYS A 181 -11.15 -3.38 -19.29
CA CYS A 181 -11.36 -2.02 -19.80
C CYS A 181 -12.79 -1.81 -20.30
N PRO A 182 -13.34 -0.58 -20.23
CA PRO A 182 -14.57 -0.26 -20.93
C PRO A 182 -14.37 -0.33 -22.45
N ARG A 183 -15.38 -0.85 -23.16
CA ARG A 183 -15.38 -0.93 -24.63
C ARG A 183 -15.31 0.44 -25.32
N SER A 184 -15.72 1.49 -24.64
CA SER A 184 -15.61 2.88 -25.11
C SER A 184 -14.20 3.46 -25.01
N CYS A 185 -13.20 2.71 -24.56
CA CYS A 185 -11.82 3.20 -24.44
C CYS A 185 -11.26 3.60 -25.82
N ARG A 186 -10.83 4.86 -25.96
CA ARG A 186 -10.23 5.37 -27.21
C ARG A 186 -8.95 4.64 -27.64
N HIS A 187 -8.30 3.96 -26.70
CA HIS A 187 -7.11 3.16 -26.98
C HIS A 187 -7.41 1.66 -27.18
N TRP A 188 -8.69 1.26 -27.30
CA TRP A 188 -9.10 -0.15 -27.38
C TRP A 188 -8.28 -0.97 -28.40
N GLN A 189 -8.12 -0.44 -29.61
CA GLN A 189 -7.42 -1.15 -30.69
C GLN A 189 -5.89 -1.08 -30.57
N GLY A 190 -5.34 0.01 -30.00
CA GLY A 190 -3.89 0.23 -29.92
C GLY A 190 -3.24 -0.16 -28.59
N CYS A 191 -4.02 -0.41 -27.54
CA CYS A 191 -3.51 -0.69 -26.19
C CYS A 191 -3.19 -2.17 -26.02
N TYR A 192 -1.92 -2.53 -26.15
CA TYR A 192 -1.41 -3.87 -25.88
C TYR A 192 -0.24 -3.89 -24.90
N GLY A 193 0.13 -2.72 -24.38
CA GLY A 193 1.48 -2.53 -23.83
C GLY A 193 2.51 -2.90 -24.90
N ASN A 194 2.41 -2.32 -26.10
CA ASN A 194 3.25 -2.67 -27.25
C ASN A 194 4.76 -2.56 -26.95
N ALA A 195 5.15 -1.68 -26.03
CA ALA A 195 6.52 -1.55 -25.53
C ALA A 195 6.85 -2.47 -24.33
N MET A 196 5.92 -3.34 -23.94
CA MET A 196 5.93 -4.19 -22.74
C MET A 196 5.42 -5.63 -23.02
N PRO A 197 5.82 -6.30 -24.13
CA PRO A 197 5.29 -7.62 -24.48
C PRO A 197 5.57 -8.68 -23.41
N TRP A 198 6.64 -8.52 -22.64
CA TRP A 198 7.06 -9.48 -21.61
C TRP A 198 6.44 -9.25 -20.22
N SER A 199 5.64 -8.20 -20.04
CA SER A 199 5.03 -7.91 -18.74
C SER A 199 3.93 -8.90 -18.42
N THR A 200 3.88 -9.36 -17.16
CA THR A 200 2.76 -10.14 -16.65
C THR A 200 1.47 -9.32 -16.72
N ARG A 201 0.39 -9.98 -17.12
CA ARG A 201 -0.97 -9.43 -17.18
C ARG A 201 -1.82 -10.25 -16.22
N TRP A 202 -2.15 -9.68 -15.07
CA TRP A 202 -2.94 -10.39 -14.08
C TRP A 202 -4.40 -10.45 -14.53
N ALA A 203 -4.97 -11.66 -14.53
CA ALA A 203 -6.40 -11.85 -14.66
C ALA A 203 -7.10 -11.18 -13.47
N HIS A 204 -8.25 -10.59 -13.73
CA HIS A 204 -9.09 -10.00 -12.69
C HIS A 204 -9.93 -11.07 -11.99
N GLY A 205 -10.53 -10.70 -10.85
CA GLY A 205 -11.40 -11.58 -10.06
C GLY A 205 -10.98 -11.64 -8.60
N ASP A 206 -11.63 -12.53 -7.85
CA ASP A 206 -11.48 -12.64 -6.40
C ASP A 206 -10.05 -13.03 -5.99
N ASP A 207 -9.43 -13.97 -6.71
CA ASP A 207 -8.04 -14.39 -6.45
C ASP A 207 -7.06 -13.20 -6.49
N LEU A 208 -7.27 -12.26 -7.43
CA LEU A 208 -6.46 -11.04 -7.50
C LEU A 208 -6.69 -10.14 -6.29
N MET A 209 -7.94 -9.94 -5.90
CA MET A 209 -8.29 -9.11 -4.74
C MET A 209 -7.74 -9.72 -3.45
N GLU A 210 -7.82 -11.04 -3.27
CA GLU A 210 -7.25 -11.75 -2.14
C GLU A 210 -5.73 -11.57 -2.04
N SER A 211 -4.99 -11.75 -3.15
CA SER A 211 -3.54 -11.49 -3.18
C SER A 211 -3.22 -10.03 -2.83
N LEU A 212 -4.02 -9.08 -3.35
CA LEU A 212 -3.85 -7.66 -3.06
C LEU A 212 -4.10 -7.33 -1.58
N VAL A 213 -5.09 -7.94 -0.90
CA VAL A 213 -5.35 -7.71 0.54
C VAL A 213 -4.08 -7.99 1.35
N TRP A 214 -3.47 -9.15 1.13
CA TRP A 214 -2.27 -9.52 1.87
C TRP A 214 -1.08 -8.65 1.48
N GLU A 215 -0.86 -8.44 0.18
CA GLU A 215 0.33 -7.75 -0.30
C GLU A 215 0.31 -6.26 0.07
N VAL A 216 -0.82 -5.57 -0.10
CA VAL A 216 -0.97 -4.17 0.32
C VAL A 216 -0.72 -4.03 1.82
N ALA A 217 -1.26 -4.93 2.64
CA ALA A 217 -1.04 -4.91 4.08
C ALA A 217 0.44 -5.16 4.44
N ASP A 218 1.12 -6.07 3.74
CA ASP A 218 2.56 -6.31 3.90
C ASP A 218 3.40 -5.07 3.53
N LEU A 219 3.09 -4.43 2.41
CA LEU A 219 3.75 -3.21 1.96
C LEU A 219 3.52 -2.05 2.94
N CYS A 220 2.29 -1.82 3.38
CA CYS A 220 1.95 -0.74 4.30
C CYS A 220 2.55 -0.96 5.71
N ARG A 221 2.76 -2.21 6.14
CA ARG A 221 3.57 -2.53 7.33
C ARG A 221 5.07 -2.32 7.12
N SER A 222 5.50 -2.31 5.86
CA SER A 222 6.91 -2.36 5.48
C SER A 222 7.54 -1.01 5.18
N PHE A 223 6.73 -0.06 4.73
CA PHE A 223 7.18 1.25 4.29
C PHE A 223 6.38 2.35 4.99
N GLU A 224 7.03 3.48 5.22
CA GLU A 224 6.38 4.65 5.84
C GLU A 224 5.25 5.19 4.99
N THR A 225 5.41 5.20 3.66
CA THR A 225 4.36 5.58 2.71
C THR A 225 4.45 4.71 1.47
N VAL A 226 3.31 4.23 1.00
CA VAL A 226 3.18 3.37 -0.19
C VAL A 226 2.36 4.12 -1.23
N LEU A 227 2.86 4.19 -2.45
CA LEU A 227 2.16 4.75 -3.60
C LEU A 227 2.00 3.68 -4.67
N ILE A 228 0.77 3.30 -5.01
CA ILE A 228 0.48 2.28 -6.02
C ILE A 228 -0.05 2.93 -7.29
N ARG A 229 0.56 2.63 -8.45
CA ARG A 229 0.01 3.00 -9.76
C ARG A 229 -1.05 1.98 -10.21
N LEU A 230 -2.29 2.45 -10.34
CA LEU A 230 -3.46 1.75 -10.87
C LEU A 230 -3.91 2.42 -12.19
N HIS A 231 -3.77 1.80 -13.36
CA HIS A 231 -3.03 0.58 -13.68
C HIS A 231 -1.96 0.91 -14.73
N ILE A 232 -1.01 0.00 -14.96
CA ILE A 232 -0.10 0.09 -16.11
C ILE A 232 -0.82 -0.33 -17.39
N LEU A 233 -1.58 -1.44 -17.31
CA LEU A 233 -2.51 -1.95 -18.31
C LEU A 233 -3.80 -2.37 -17.61
N GLY A 234 -4.89 -2.42 -18.36
CA GLY A 234 -6.24 -2.67 -17.84
C GLY A 234 -6.88 -1.44 -17.20
N ASP A 235 -8.02 -1.66 -16.56
CA ASP A 235 -8.83 -0.62 -15.91
C ASP A 235 -9.66 -1.21 -14.75
N PHE A 236 -10.48 -0.39 -14.11
CA PHE A 236 -11.45 -0.82 -13.11
C PHE A 236 -12.57 -1.64 -13.77
N TRP A 237 -12.69 -2.93 -13.48
CA TRP A 237 -13.65 -3.80 -14.18
C TRP A 237 -15.04 -3.87 -13.52
N SER A 238 -15.18 -3.45 -12.26
CA SER A 238 -16.44 -3.46 -11.52
C SER A 238 -16.46 -2.38 -10.43
N LEU A 239 -17.66 -2.09 -9.91
CA LEU A 239 -17.83 -1.23 -8.72
C LEU A 239 -17.21 -1.88 -7.48
N ASP A 240 -17.40 -3.19 -7.29
CA ASP A 240 -16.81 -3.94 -6.17
C ASP A 240 -15.28 -3.77 -6.13
N TYR A 241 -14.62 -3.72 -7.29
CA TYR A 241 -13.19 -3.48 -7.36
C TYR A 241 -12.79 -2.03 -7.03
N VAL A 242 -13.65 -1.05 -7.31
CA VAL A 242 -13.46 0.34 -6.86
C VAL A 242 -13.59 0.41 -5.34
N GLU A 243 -14.65 -0.19 -4.79
CA GLU A 243 -14.92 -0.26 -3.35
C GLU A 243 -13.79 -0.97 -2.59
N PHE A 244 -13.25 -2.05 -3.16
CA PHE A 244 -12.05 -2.73 -2.65
C PHE A 244 -10.89 -1.76 -2.40
N TRP A 245 -10.62 -0.84 -3.33
CA TRP A 245 -9.56 0.15 -3.14
C TRP A 245 -9.90 1.19 -2.08
N PHE A 246 -11.18 1.55 -1.93
CA PHE A 246 -11.63 2.42 -0.84
C PHE A 246 -11.42 1.73 0.51
N ASP A 247 -11.74 0.45 0.63
CA ASP A 247 -11.49 -0.34 1.84
C ASP A 247 -10.00 -0.42 2.17
N MET A 248 -9.14 -0.65 1.17
CA MET A 248 -7.69 -0.65 1.38
C MET A 248 -7.19 0.73 1.85
N LEU A 249 -7.72 1.82 1.31
CA LEU A 249 -7.37 3.17 1.75
C LEU A 249 -7.89 3.48 3.16
N MET A 250 -9.11 3.07 3.51
CA MET A 250 -9.62 3.23 4.88
C MET A 250 -8.81 2.42 5.89
N LYS A 251 -8.34 1.23 5.52
CA LYS A 251 -7.59 0.33 6.40
C LYS A 251 -6.13 0.74 6.59
N HIS A 252 -5.54 1.44 5.63
CA HIS A 252 -4.11 1.74 5.60
C HIS A 252 -3.85 3.23 5.36
N ASP A 253 -3.75 4.03 6.42
CA ASP A 253 -3.56 5.49 6.34
C ASP A 253 -2.34 5.95 5.51
N ASN A 254 -1.31 5.10 5.41
CA ASN A 254 -0.11 5.37 4.64
C ASN A 254 -0.17 4.90 3.17
N LEU A 255 -1.30 4.33 2.74
CA LEU A 255 -1.55 3.95 1.36
C LEU A 255 -2.05 5.14 0.54
N HIS A 256 -1.47 5.26 -0.65
CA HIS A 256 -1.86 6.19 -1.70
C HIS A 256 -1.95 5.43 -3.03
N VAL A 257 -2.87 5.82 -3.89
CA VAL A 257 -3.00 5.27 -5.24
C VAL A 257 -3.11 6.37 -6.27
N PHE A 258 -2.60 6.12 -7.49
CA PHE A 258 -2.71 7.06 -8.61
C PHE A 258 -2.81 6.34 -9.94
N GLY A 259 -3.35 7.02 -10.95
CA GLY A 259 -3.30 6.56 -12.33
C GLY A 259 -4.49 7.03 -13.12
N PHE A 260 -5.04 6.16 -13.97
CA PHE A 260 -5.94 6.57 -15.05
C PHE A 260 -7.04 5.56 -15.27
N THR A 261 -8.22 6.05 -15.63
CA THR A 261 -9.34 5.23 -16.07
C THR A 261 -9.92 5.76 -17.38
N ALA A 262 -10.43 4.89 -18.24
CA ALA A 262 -11.19 5.24 -19.44
C ALA A 262 -12.70 5.35 -19.16
N TRP A 263 -13.15 4.98 -17.96
CA TRP A 263 -14.54 5.21 -17.53
C TRP A 263 -14.82 6.70 -17.45
N GLN A 264 -15.81 7.15 -18.21
CA GLN A 264 -16.20 8.55 -18.25
C GLN A 264 -16.84 8.97 -16.92
N PRO A 265 -16.70 10.25 -16.50
CA PRO A 265 -17.26 10.71 -15.22
C PRO A 265 -18.76 10.48 -15.05
N THR A 266 -19.50 10.26 -16.14
CA THR A 266 -20.94 10.03 -16.16
C THR A 266 -21.35 8.56 -15.98
N THR A 267 -20.41 7.61 -15.98
CA THR A 267 -20.71 6.19 -15.72
C THR A 267 -20.65 5.89 -14.23
N ASP A 268 -21.24 4.79 -13.78
CA ASP A 268 -21.25 4.43 -12.36
C ASP A 268 -19.84 4.31 -11.77
N ILE A 269 -18.94 3.60 -12.47
CA ILE A 269 -17.53 3.52 -12.08
C ILE A 269 -16.89 4.91 -12.11
N GLY A 270 -17.13 5.74 -13.13
CA GLY A 270 -16.54 7.07 -13.20
C GLY A 270 -17.02 8.02 -12.09
N MET A 271 -18.29 7.92 -11.70
CA MET A 271 -18.87 8.64 -10.56
C MET A 271 -18.28 8.15 -9.24
N ALA A 272 -18.11 6.83 -9.07
CA ALA A 272 -17.46 6.25 -7.90
C ALA A 272 -16.01 6.74 -7.76
N ILE A 273 -15.24 6.74 -8.85
CA ILE A 273 -13.88 7.29 -8.90
C ILE A 273 -13.89 8.77 -8.47
N SER A 274 -14.85 9.57 -8.93
CA SER A 274 -14.97 10.98 -8.55
C SER A 274 -15.25 11.15 -7.06
N THR A 275 -16.18 10.35 -6.52
CA THR A 275 -16.51 10.32 -5.09
C THR A 275 -15.31 9.94 -4.24
N GLY A 276 -14.56 8.92 -4.66
CA GLY A 276 -13.33 8.48 -3.99
C GLY A 276 -12.26 9.58 -3.94
N ARG A 277 -12.11 10.37 -5.01
CA ARG A 277 -11.18 11.52 -4.99
C ARG A 277 -11.60 12.57 -3.97
N ASP A 278 -12.88 12.89 -3.90
CA ASP A 278 -13.38 13.90 -2.96
C ASP A 278 -13.25 13.42 -1.50
N GLN A 279 -13.42 12.11 -1.26
CA GLN A 279 -13.28 11.50 0.06
C GLN A 279 -11.83 11.36 0.52
N PHE A 280 -10.93 10.86 -0.33
CA PHE A 280 -9.56 10.49 0.06
C PHE A 280 -8.50 11.52 -0.35
N GLY A 281 -8.86 12.53 -1.13
CA GLY A 281 -7.97 13.61 -1.57
C GLY A 281 -6.70 13.07 -2.24
N LEU A 282 -5.54 13.52 -1.76
CA LEU A 282 -4.22 13.13 -2.32
C LEU A 282 -3.97 11.61 -2.30
N ARG A 283 -4.66 10.87 -1.43
CA ARG A 283 -4.50 9.41 -1.31
C ARG A 283 -5.16 8.62 -2.44
N PHE A 284 -6.07 9.25 -3.20
CA PHE A 284 -6.72 8.63 -4.34
C PHE A 284 -6.67 9.57 -5.55
N ALA A 285 -5.64 9.42 -6.38
CA ALA A 285 -5.34 10.30 -7.51
C ALA A 285 -5.56 9.59 -8.86
N ILE A 286 -6.78 9.11 -9.10
CA ILE A 286 -7.18 8.49 -10.36
C ILE A 286 -7.77 9.55 -11.30
N ARG A 287 -7.29 9.63 -12.54
CA ARG A 287 -7.70 10.62 -13.55
C ARG A 287 -8.58 10.02 -14.65
N HIS A 288 -9.50 10.80 -15.19
CA HIS A 288 -10.34 10.36 -16.32
C HIS A 288 -9.65 10.61 -17.64
N SER A 289 -9.53 9.55 -18.44
CA SER A 289 -8.94 9.58 -19.76
C SER A 289 -9.91 10.12 -20.79
N ASP A 290 -9.34 10.74 -21.82
CA ASP A 290 -10.07 11.46 -22.87
C ASP A 290 -10.98 12.57 -22.31
N THR A 291 -10.59 13.15 -21.17
CA THR A 291 -11.35 14.19 -20.47
C THR A 291 -10.45 15.41 -20.26
N THR A 292 -10.99 16.59 -20.53
CA THR A 292 -10.31 17.88 -20.27
C THR A 292 -10.71 18.45 -18.90
N GLY A 293 -9.99 19.46 -18.43
CA GLY A 293 -10.27 20.09 -17.15
C GLY A 293 -9.78 19.29 -15.94
N ARG A 294 -10.31 19.64 -14.76
CA ARG A 294 -9.88 19.10 -13.47
C ARG A 294 -9.94 17.57 -13.44
N TRP A 295 -8.85 16.93 -13.00
CA TRP A 295 -8.66 15.47 -12.99
C TRP A 295 -8.74 14.78 -14.35
N GLY A 296 -8.74 15.54 -15.44
CA GLY A 296 -8.71 15.03 -16.80
C GLY A 296 -7.31 14.61 -17.23
N THR A 297 -7.28 13.72 -18.21
CA THR A 297 -6.14 13.52 -19.08
C THR A 297 -6.60 13.29 -20.51
N PHE A 298 -5.83 13.76 -21.47
CA PHE A 298 -6.08 13.53 -22.87
C PHE A 298 -4.78 13.42 -23.65
N THR A 299 -4.92 13.00 -24.90
CA THR A 299 -3.80 12.73 -25.77
C THR A 299 -3.80 13.64 -26.98
N LEU A 300 -2.65 14.18 -27.35
CA LEU A 300 -2.47 14.90 -28.62
C LEU A 300 -1.79 13.99 -29.64
N PRO A 301 -2.33 13.90 -30.88
CA PRO A 301 -1.61 13.25 -31.97
C PRO A 301 -0.39 14.08 -32.38
N GLU A 302 0.65 13.45 -32.90
CA GLU A 302 1.70 14.16 -33.65
C GLU A 302 1.06 14.85 -34.86
N GLY A 303 1.02 16.19 -34.83
CA GLY A 303 0.60 17.02 -35.96
C GLY A 303 1.74 17.23 -36.97
N PRO A 304 1.45 17.66 -38.21
CA PRO A 304 2.45 17.90 -39.26
C PRO A 304 3.37 19.12 -39.00
N ALA A 305 3.22 19.80 -37.87
CA ALA A 305 4.16 20.76 -37.35
C ALA A 305 4.56 20.31 -35.94
N PRO A 306 5.86 20.33 -35.57
CA PRO A 306 6.24 20.06 -34.21
C PRO A 306 5.59 21.15 -33.37
N TYR A 307 4.48 20.81 -32.69
CA TYR A 307 4.06 21.56 -31.51
C TYR A 307 5.34 21.72 -30.70
N PRO A 308 5.85 22.92 -30.43
CA PRO A 308 7.19 23.05 -29.89
C PRO A 308 7.18 22.33 -28.54
N LEU A 309 7.77 21.13 -28.50
CA LEU A 309 7.89 20.27 -27.33
C LEU A 309 8.69 20.92 -26.19
N ARG A 310 9.08 22.19 -26.38
CA ARG A 310 9.63 23.10 -25.39
C ARG A 310 8.56 23.67 -24.47
N GLU A 311 7.30 23.72 -24.90
CA GLU A 311 6.20 24.16 -24.05
C GLU A 311 6.00 23.19 -22.89
N THR A 312 5.55 23.76 -21.77
CA THR A 312 5.25 22.98 -20.57
C THR A 312 3.75 22.70 -20.44
N HIS A 313 2.91 23.43 -21.16
CA HIS A 313 1.46 23.37 -21.04
C HIS A 313 0.80 23.48 -22.42
N VAL A 314 -0.42 22.94 -22.53
CA VAL A 314 -1.36 23.21 -23.63
C VAL A 314 -2.66 23.71 -22.99
N GLY A 315 -2.93 25.01 -23.14
CA GLY A 315 -3.99 25.65 -22.36
C GLY A 315 -3.70 25.53 -20.85
N ASP A 316 -4.65 25.01 -20.09
CA ASP A 316 -4.52 24.73 -18.66
C ASP A 316 -3.86 23.36 -18.37
N ALA A 317 -3.68 22.50 -19.37
CA ALA A 317 -3.13 21.16 -19.20
C ALA A 317 -1.61 21.15 -19.16
N LEU A 318 -1.03 20.42 -18.21
CA LEU A 318 0.41 20.18 -18.11
C LEU A 318 0.83 19.09 -19.08
N ILE A 319 1.80 19.36 -19.96
CA ILE A 319 2.42 18.32 -20.78
C ILE A 319 3.23 17.40 -19.88
N CYS A 320 3.01 16.09 -19.97
CA CYS A 320 3.71 15.07 -19.18
C CYS A 320 5.23 15.34 -19.19
N PRO A 321 5.85 15.71 -18.04
CA PRO A 321 7.25 16.10 -18.01
C PRO A 321 8.19 14.98 -18.44
N GLU A 322 7.85 13.73 -18.12
CA GLU A 322 8.64 12.55 -18.51
C GLU A 322 8.66 12.36 -20.02
N GLN A 323 7.50 12.40 -20.70
CA GLN A 323 7.47 12.26 -22.16
C GLN A 323 8.16 13.43 -22.84
N ARG A 324 7.89 14.66 -22.41
CA ARG A 324 8.51 15.85 -22.99
C ARG A 324 10.04 15.79 -22.89
N ASP A 325 10.57 15.47 -21.71
CA ASP A 325 12.01 15.42 -21.48
C ASP A 325 12.68 14.26 -22.22
N ALA A 326 11.97 13.15 -22.42
CA ALA A 326 12.42 11.99 -23.17
C ALA A 326 12.40 12.23 -24.70
N ILE A 327 11.39 12.91 -25.24
CA ILE A 327 11.31 13.24 -26.68
C ILE A 327 12.36 14.30 -27.05
N ASN A 328 12.59 15.28 -26.17
CA ASN A 328 13.59 16.33 -26.41
C ASN A 328 15.05 15.87 -26.18
N ASP A 329 15.27 14.59 -25.85
CA ASP A 329 16.58 14.04 -25.47
C ASP A 329 17.33 14.93 -24.47
N SER A 330 16.61 15.43 -23.47
CA SER A 330 17.12 16.48 -22.58
C SER A 330 18.20 16.00 -21.60
N GLY A 331 18.46 14.69 -21.52
CA GLY A 331 19.38 14.08 -20.57
C GLY A 331 18.95 14.16 -19.10
N LYS A 332 17.79 14.76 -18.78
CA LYS A 332 17.35 15.03 -17.40
C LYS A 332 16.97 13.77 -16.61
N GLY A 333 16.69 12.67 -17.29
CA GLY A 333 16.31 11.41 -16.64
C GLY A 333 14.99 11.48 -15.86
N THR A 334 14.09 12.40 -16.22
CA THR A 334 12.79 12.61 -15.57
C THR A 334 11.95 11.33 -15.58
N HIS A 335 11.29 11.04 -14.46
CA HIS A 335 10.34 9.93 -14.32
C HIS A 335 9.19 10.33 -13.39
N CYS A 336 8.15 9.51 -13.26
CA CYS A 336 6.99 9.84 -12.42
C CYS A 336 7.39 10.15 -10.98
N GLY A 337 8.23 9.32 -10.36
CA GLY A 337 8.77 9.57 -9.02
C GLY A 337 9.55 10.89 -8.87
N SER A 338 10.17 11.43 -9.93
CA SER A 338 10.90 12.69 -9.87
C SER A 338 10.07 13.92 -10.24
N CYS A 339 8.92 13.77 -10.91
CA CYS A 339 8.04 14.89 -11.27
C CYS A 339 6.74 14.95 -10.45
N GLY A 340 6.18 13.81 -10.08
CA GLY A 340 4.93 13.65 -9.32
C GLY A 340 3.68 14.29 -9.91
N ALA A 341 3.72 14.71 -11.18
CA ALA A 341 2.65 15.44 -11.84
C ALA A 341 1.28 14.74 -11.74
N CYS A 342 1.25 13.41 -11.83
CA CYS A 342 0.01 12.63 -11.88
C CYS A 342 -0.79 12.61 -10.58
N TRP A 343 -0.17 12.87 -9.43
CA TRP A 343 -0.84 12.79 -8.13
C TRP A 343 -0.78 14.08 -7.32
N GLN A 344 0.17 14.99 -7.56
CA GLN A 344 0.35 16.17 -6.70
C GLN A 344 -0.71 17.25 -6.84
N GLY A 345 -1.55 17.20 -7.88
CA GLY A 345 -2.58 18.19 -8.12
C GLY A 345 -3.64 17.67 -9.07
N ASP A 346 -4.60 18.54 -9.36
CA ASP A 346 -5.81 18.23 -10.12
C ASP A 346 -5.82 18.84 -11.53
N ARG A 347 -4.81 19.63 -11.89
CA ARG A 347 -4.62 20.16 -13.24
C ARG A 347 -4.66 19.04 -14.28
N PRO A 348 -5.30 19.21 -15.45
CA PRO A 348 -5.28 18.20 -16.50
C PRO A 348 -3.85 17.89 -16.95
N ILE A 349 -3.61 16.65 -17.36
CA ILE A 349 -2.33 16.22 -17.93
C ILE A 349 -2.55 15.84 -19.38
N VAL A 350 -1.67 16.32 -20.25
CA VAL A 350 -1.68 15.92 -21.66
C VAL A 350 -0.50 15.01 -21.96
N PHE A 351 -0.80 13.92 -22.64
CA PHE A 351 0.18 12.98 -23.18
C PHE A 351 0.30 13.13 -24.69
N ILE A 352 1.48 12.82 -25.21
CA ILE A 352 1.74 12.85 -26.65
C ILE A 352 1.62 11.41 -27.15
N ILE A 353 0.77 11.18 -28.16
CA ILE A 353 0.68 9.88 -28.84
C ILE A 353 1.80 9.77 -29.84
N HIS A 354 2.52 8.65 -29.76
CA HIS A 354 3.35 8.15 -30.84
C HIS A 354 2.60 6.95 -31.45
N GLY A 355 2.18 7.10 -32.72
CA GLY A 355 1.28 6.16 -33.41
C GLY A 355 0.12 6.89 -34.10
N LYS A 356 -0.17 6.52 -35.35
CA LYS A 356 -1.11 7.22 -36.24
C LYS A 356 -2.50 7.41 -35.58
N LYS A 357 -3.20 8.49 -35.96
CA LYS A 357 -4.66 8.61 -35.77
C LYS A 357 -5.31 7.33 -36.28
N LEU A 358 -6.12 6.68 -35.44
CA LEU A 358 -7.19 5.80 -35.93
C LEU A 358 -8.10 6.71 -36.76
N THR A 359 -8.00 6.59 -38.09
CA THR A 359 -8.87 7.28 -39.06
C THR A 359 -10.23 6.62 -39.09
#